data_AF-A0A0G9MLC5-F1
#
_entry.id   AF-A0A0G9MLC5-F1
#
_cell.length_a   1.000
_cell.length_b   1.000
_cell.length_c   1.000
_cell.angle_alpha   90.00
_cell.angle_beta   90.00
_cell.angle_gamma   90.00
#
_symmetry.space_group_name_H-M   'P 1'
#
loop_
_entity.id
_entity.type
_entity.pdbx_description
1 polymer ?
#
loop_
_entity_poly.entity_id
_entity_poly.type
_entity_poly.pdbx_seq_one_letter_code
_entity_poly.pdbx_strand_id
1 'polypeptide(L)'
;MAQLDRASRSEPHLASTIPDAFAANASGLRVEQAVLAGETEAALAAARQQIRLRPIPAESLSMLAVAANLSGDSDMALAALEEAARRGWRDPLAQLAAGEGALQSGDVEAAAGRVAALLATGDLQPQALDLFGRLVRTPDGRRAMAERYAAAGHWQVNSIPLAAAAVTPDLFADVMQQALELDADLPCGQLRALAEQYRRDGEEAAAARFWPGDCPA
;
A
#
# COMPACT_ATOMS: atom_id res chain seq x y z
N MET A 1 -20.20 28.24 -0.59
CA MET A 1 -20.35 26.78 -0.39
C MET A 1 -19.17 25.97 -0.91
N ALA A 2 -18.72 26.12 -2.17
CA ALA A 2 -17.56 25.35 -2.67
C ALA A 2 -16.26 25.54 -1.87
N GLN A 3 -16.01 26.74 -1.33
CA GLN A 3 -14.85 26.99 -0.44
C GLN A 3 -14.99 26.28 0.92
N LEU A 4 -16.20 26.25 1.49
CA LEU A 4 -16.51 25.53 2.73
C LEU A 4 -16.37 24.01 2.54
N ASP A 5 -16.84 23.49 1.40
CA ASP A 5 -16.64 22.08 1.05
C ASP A 5 -15.16 21.73 0.86
N ARG A 6 -14.37 22.61 0.23
CA ARG A 6 -12.91 22.39 0.19
C ARG A 6 -12.29 22.41 1.58
N ALA A 7 -12.71 23.32 2.45
CA ALA A 7 -12.19 23.44 3.81
C ALA A 7 -12.44 22.18 4.65
N SER A 8 -13.49 21.41 4.35
CA SER A 8 -13.76 20.15 5.07
C SER A 8 -12.60 19.16 5.00
N ARG A 9 -11.74 19.20 3.96
CA ARG A 9 -10.55 18.33 3.85
C ARG A 9 -9.57 18.51 5.00
N SER A 10 -9.39 19.74 5.48
CA SER A 10 -8.52 20.06 6.62
C SER A 10 -9.30 20.15 7.92
N GLU A 11 -10.61 20.35 7.85
CA GLU A 11 -11.50 20.55 8.99
C GLU A 11 -12.69 19.56 8.94
N PRO A 12 -12.48 18.28 9.34
CA PRO A 12 -13.48 17.22 9.15
C PRO A 12 -14.84 17.50 9.81
N HIS A 13 -14.85 18.29 10.89
CA HIS A 13 -16.07 18.70 11.59
C HIS A 13 -17.03 19.51 10.72
N LEU A 14 -16.55 20.17 9.65
CA LEU A 14 -17.39 20.91 8.71
C LEU A 14 -18.22 19.99 7.81
N ALA A 15 -17.83 18.72 7.64
CA ALA A 15 -18.45 17.79 6.70
C ALA A 15 -19.96 17.62 6.93
N SER A 16 -20.42 17.66 8.18
CA SER A 16 -21.85 17.51 8.52
C SER A 16 -22.69 18.77 8.25
N THR A 17 -22.06 19.94 8.13
CA THR A 17 -22.77 21.22 7.95
C THR A 17 -22.96 21.60 6.48
N ILE A 18 -22.28 20.91 5.57
CA ILE A 18 -22.33 21.19 4.13
C ILE A 18 -23.59 20.54 3.52
N PRO A 19 -24.48 21.28 2.84
CA PRO A 19 -25.63 20.66 2.18
C PRO A 19 -25.19 19.67 1.09
N ASP A 20 -25.95 18.60 0.90
CA ASP A 20 -25.60 17.50 -0.01
C ASP A 20 -25.27 17.95 -1.44
N ALA A 21 -25.96 18.97 -1.95
CA ALA A 21 -25.73 19.52 -3.28
C ALA A 21 -24.31 20.10 -3.48
N PHE A 22 -23.60 20.41 -2.38
CA PHE A 22 -22.27 21.01 -2.40
C PHE A 22 -21.20 20.12 -1.73
N ALA A 23 -21.55 18.92 -1.29
CA ALA A 23 -20.70 18.04 -0.47
C ALA A 23 -19.67 17.24 -1.28
N ALA A 24 -19.04 17.82 -2.30
CA ALA A 24 -18.13 17.09 -3.18
C ALA A 24 -16.95 16.47 -2.42
N ASN A 25 -16.34 17.21 -1.49
CA ASN A 25 -15.29 16.70 -0.62
C ASN A 25 -15.86 16.13 0.68
N ALA A 26 -16.88 16.78 1.24
CA ALA A 26 -17.51 16.34 2.48
C ALA A 26 -18.13 14.94 2.40
N SER A 27 -18.65 14.52 1.23
CA SER A 27 -19.20 13.18 1.06
C SER A 27 -18.15 12.08 1.31
N GLY A 28 -16.88 12.27 0.93
CA GLY A 28 -15.82 11.28 1.24
C GLY A 28 -15.59 11.14 2.74
N LEU A 29 -15.49 12.27 3.46
CA LEU A 29 -15.36 12.26 4.91
C LEU A 29 -16.56 11.64 5.62
N ARG A 30 -17.77 11.81 5.07
CA ARG A 30 -18.97 11.15 5.59
C ARG A 30 -18.94 9.64 5.38
N VAL A 31 -18.36 9.16 4.28
CA VAL A 31 -18.14 7.71 4.10
C VAL A 31 -17.24 7.21 5.22
N GLU A 32 -16.10 7.84 5.45
CA GLU A 32 -15.16 7.46 6.52
C GLU A 32 -15.83 7.46 7.90
N GLN A 33 -16.57 8.53 8.23
CA GLN A 33 -17.28 8.65 9.51
C GLN A 33 -18.34 7.55 9.68
N ALA A 34 -19.17 7.32 8.65
CA ALA A 34 -20.19 6.28 8.68
C ALA A 34 -19.57 4.89 8.78
N VAL A 35 -18.43 4.65 8.11
CA VAL A 35 -17.70 3.38 8.20
C VAL A 35 -17.17 3.14 9.61
N LEU A 36 -16.56 4.16 10.23
CA LEU A 36 -16.09 4.08 11.62
C LEU A 36 -17.23 3.86 12.61
N ALA A 37 -18.41 4.41 12.33
CA ALA A 37 -19.62 4.22 13.14
C ALA A 37 -20.36 2.89 12.86
N GLY A 38 -19.96 2.13 11.83
CA GLY A 38 -20.68 0.93 11.39
C GLY A 38 -22.04 1.21 10.74
N GLU A 39 -22.27 2.44 10.26
CA GLU A 39 -23.52 2.90 9.66
C GLU A 39 -23.56 2.58 8.16
N THR A 40 -23.85 1.32 7.83
CA THR A 40 -23.81 0.79 6.46
C THR A 40 -24.57 1.63 5.43
N GLU A 41 -25.84 1.94 5.69
CA GLU A 41 -26.67 2.70 4.74
C GLU A 41 -26.19 4.15 4.55
N ALA A 42 -25.70 4.78 5.62
CA ALA A 42 -25.15 6.13 5.55
C ALA A 42 -23.85 6.15 4.74
N ALA A 43 -22.98 5.14 4.91
CA ALA A 43 -21.75 5.00 4.14
C ALA A 43 -22.04 4.84 2.63
N LEU A 44 -22.97 3.95 2.26
CA LEU A 44 -23.37 3.74 0.87
C LEU A 44 -24.00 4.99 0.24
N ALA A 45 -24.89 5.67 0.98
CA ALA A 45 -25.51 6.90 0.51
C ALA A 45 -24.48 8.00 0.26
N ALA A 46 -23.53 8.18 1.19
CA ALA A 46 -22.45 9.15 1.07
C ALA A 46 -21.49 8.82 -0.09
N ALA A 47 -21.12 7.55 -0.28
CA ALA A 47 -20.23 7.12 -1.35
C ALA A 47 -20.88 7.34 -2.74
N ARG A 48 -22.17 7.00 -2.88
CA ARG A 48 -22.94 7.28 -4.10
C ARG A 48 -23.03 8.78 -4.37
N GLN A 49 -23.19 9.60 -3.33
CA GLN A 49 -23.18 11.07 -3.48
C GLN A 49 -21.81 11.58 -3.91
N GLN A 50 -20.73 11.05 -3.33
CA GLN A 50 -19.36 11.42 -3.71
C GLN A 50 -19.12 11.13 -5.20
N ILE A 51 -19.50 9.94 -5.69
CA ILE A 51 -19.38 9.59 -7.11
C ILE A 51 -20.21 10.53 -8.00
N ARG A 52 -21.45 10.86 -7.62
CA ARG A 52 -22.29 11.81 -8.38
C ARG A 52 -21.63 13.19 -8.51
N LEU A 53 -21.02 13.68 -7.43
CA LEU A 53 -20.41 15.01 -7.40
C LEU A 53 -18.97 15.03 -7.92
N ARG A 54 -18.25 13.92 -7.81
CA ARG A 54 -16.85 13.73 -8.21
C ARG A 54 -16.68 12.38 -8.92
N PRO A 55 -17.18 12.22 -10.15
CA PRO A 55 -17.09 10.94 -10.88
C PRO A 55 -15.68 10.65 -11.43
N ILE A 56 -14.72 11.56 -11.21
CA ILE A 56 -13.40 11.53 -11.82
C ILE A 56 -12.32 10.84 -10.97
N PRO A 57 -12.16 11.17 -9.69
CA PRO A 57 -11.10 10.58 -8.88
C PRO A 57 -11.34 9.09 -8.59
N ALA A 58 -10.27 8.29 -8.68
CA ALA A 58 -10.28 6.88 -8.25
C ALA A 58 -10.72 6.72 -6.78
N GLU A 59 -10.30 7.65 -5.92
CA GLU A 59 -10.69 7.76 -4.51
C GLU A 59 -12.21 7.64 -4.29
N SER A 60 -13.04 8.21 -5.18
CA SER A 60 -14.50 8.15 -5.02
C SER A 60 -15.06 6.74 -5.25
N LEU A 61 -14.41 5.95 -6.11
CA LEU A 61 -14.73 4.53 -6.31
C LEU A 61 -14.19 3.67 -5.16
N SER A 62 -13.00 3.98 -4.65
CA SER A 62 -12.45 3.29 -3.48
C SER A 62 -13.32 3.50 -2.23
N MET A 63 -13.89 4.70 -2.04
CA MET A 63 -14.87 4.95 -0.97
C MET A 63 -16.16 4.15 -1.13
N LEU A 64 -16.64 3.96 -2.36
CA LEU A 64 -17.75 3.04 -2.63
C LEU A 64 -17.37 1.60 -2.28
N ALA A 65 -16.15 1.17 -2.59
CA ALA A 65 -15.71 -0.18 -2.26
C ALA A 65 -15.66 -0.42 -0.74
N VAL A 66 -15.19 0.56 0.04
CA VAL A 66 -15.18 0.48 1.50
C VAL A 66 -16.61 0.39 2.05
N ALA A 67 -17.52 1.22 1.58
CA ALA A 67 -18.93 1.18 2.00
C ALA A 67 -19.63 -0.13 1.61
N ALA A 68 -19.35 -0.65 0.40
CA ALA A 68 -19.87 -1.91 -0.09
C ALA A 68 -19.37 -3.10 0.75
N ASN A 69 -18.08 -3.14 1.10
CA ASN A 69 -17.53 -4.16 1.99
C ASN A 69 -18.19 -4.12 3.37
N LEU A 70 -18.44 -2.94 3.94
CA LEU A 70 -19.17 -2.82 5.21
C LEU A 70 -20.59 -3.38 5.12
N SER A 71 -21.22 -3.29 3.94
CA SER A 71 -22.54 -3.89 3.69
C SER A 71 -22.52 -5.40 3.42
N GLY A 72 -21.34 -6.01 3.28
CA GLY A 72 -21.18 -7.39 2.87
C GLY A 72 -21.34 -7.61 1.36
N ASP A 73 -21.46 -6.55 0.56
CA ASP A 73 -21.54 -6.62 -0.90
C ASP A 73 -20.13 -6.66 -1.51
N SER A 74 -19.51 -7.83 -1.44
CA SER A 74 -18.16 -8.05 -1.96
C SER A 74 -18.05 -7.88 -3.48
N ASP A 75 -19.13 -8.18 -4.22
CA ASP A 75 -19.15 -8.04 -5.68
C ASP A 75 -19.10 -6.55 -6.08
N MET A 76 -19.91 -5.71 -5.43
CA MET A 76 -19.86 -4.26 -5.64
C MET A 76 -18.50 -3.68 -5.21
N ALA A 77 -17.95 -4.16 -4.10
CA ALA A 77 -16.66 -3.68 -3.62
C ALA A 77 -15.53 -3.99 -4.61
N LEU A 78 -15.48 -5.22 -5.13
CA LEU A 78 -14.51 -5.64 -6.12
C LEU A 78 -14.65 -4.83 -7.41
N ALA A 79 -15.87 -4.72 -7.96
CA ALA A 79 -16.11 -3.96 -9.18
C ALA A 79 -15.69 -2.49 -9.03
N ALA A 80 -15.95 -1.88 -7.88
CA ALA A 80 -15.54 -0.50 -7.61
C ALA A 80 -14.02 -0.35 -7.54
N LEU A 81 -13.29 -1.29 -6.94
CA LEU A 81 -11.83 -1.29 -6.89
C LEU A 81 -11.20 -1.52 -8.27
N GLU A 82 -11.77 -2.39 -9.10
CA GLU A 82 -11.32 -2.57 -10.48
C GLU A 82 -11.46 -1.30 -11.30
N GLU A 83 -12.60 -0.60 -11.18
CA GLU A 83 -12.79 0.69 -11.85
C GLU A 83 -11.86 1.77 -11.27
N ALA A 84 -11.63 1.78 -9.96
CA ALA A 84 -10.67 2.69 -9.33
C ALA A 84 -9.26 2.47 -9.90
N ALA A 85 -8.84 1.21 -10.06
CA ALA A 85 -7.55 0.83 -10.64
C ALA A 85 -7.45 1.24 -12.12
N ARG A 86 -8.52 1.09 -12.91
CA ARG A 86 -8.60 1.62 -14.29
C ARG A 86 -8.47 3.14 -14.34
N ARG A 87 -9.01 3.83 -13.34
CA ARG A 87 -9.12 5.30 -13.31
C ARG A 87 -7.82 6.01 -12.94
N GLY A 88 -7.08 5.47 -11.99
CA GLY A 88 -5.89 6.13 -11.49
C GLY A 88 -5.03 5.18 -10.68
N TRP A 89 -3.82 4.94 -11.17
CA TRP A 89 -2.87 4.04 -10.52
C TRP A 89 -2.39 4.52 -9.14
N ARG A 90 -2.65 5.76 -8.73
CA ARG A 90 -2.14 6.34 -7.48
C ARG A 90 -3.08 6.18 -6.28
N ASP A 91 -4.25 5.58 -6.44
CA ASP A 91 -5.13 5.32 -5.30
C ASP A 91 -4.62 4.12 -4.48
N PRO A 92 -4.31 4.27 -3.18
CA PRO A 92 -3.70 3.20 -2.40
C PRO A 92 -4.57 1.95 -2.25
N LEU A 93 -5.89 2.12 -2.06
CA LEU A 93 -6.81 0.99 -1.94
C LEU A 93 -6.91 0.21 -3.25
N ALA A 94 -6.97 0.91 -4.38
CA ALA A 94 -6.92 0.29 -5.70
C ALA A 94 -5.57 -0.41 -5.96
N GLN A 95 -4.45 0.16 -5.51
CA GLN A 95 -3.14 -0.48 -5.61
C GLN A 95 -3.07 -1.77 -4.77
N LEU A 96 -3.59 -1.75 -3.54
CA LEU A 96 -3.65 -2.94 -2.69
C LEU A 96 -4.51 -4.03 -3.33
N ALA A 97 -5.71 -3.68 -3.79
CA ALA A 97 -6.61 -4.64 -4.44
C ALA A 97 -6.00 -5.23 -5.73
N ALA A 98 -5.34 -4.41 -6.55
CA ALA A 98 -4.62 -4.89 -7.72
C ALA A 98 -3.45 -5.80 -7.35
N GLY A 99 -2.76 -5.52 -6.23
CA GLY A 99 -1.66 -6.34 -5.72
C GLY A 99 -2.14 -7.69 -5.22
N GLU A 100 -3.26 -7.72 -4.49
CA GLU A 100 -3.95 -8.94 -4.06
C GLU A 100 -4.37 -9.81 -5.25
N GLY A 101 -5.04 -9.21 -6.24
CA GLY A 101 -5.47 -9.93 -7.45
C GLY A 101 -4.28 -10.49 -8.25
N ALA A 102 -3.21 -9.72 -8.37
CA ALA A 102 -1.97 -10.18 -8.99
C ALA A 102 -1.35 -11.36 -8.24
N LEU A 103 -1.26 -11.28 -6.91
CA LEU A 103 -0.73 -12.37 -6.10
C LEU A 103 -1.60 -13.64 -6.21
N GLN A 104 -2.93 -13.50 -6.18
CA GLN A 104 -3.86 -14.63 -6.32
C GLN A 104 -3.81 -15.29 -7.69
N SER A 105 -3.56 -14.52 -8.75
CA SER A 105 -3.40 -15.03 -10.12
C SER A 105 -1.99 -15.55 -10.43
N GLY A 106 -1.04 -15.39 -9.49
CA GLY A 106 0.36 -15.80 -9.67
C GLY A 106 1.21 -14.81 -10.48
N ASP A 107 0.69 -13.63 -10.80
CA ASP A 107 1.45 -12.55 -11.43
C ASP A 107 2.34 -11.84 -10.39
N VAL A 108 3.45 -12.49 -10.05
CA VAL A 108 4.40 -12.03 -9.04
C VAL A 108 5.03 -10.68 -9.41
N GLU A 109 5.20 -10.40 -10.70
CA GLU A 109 5.77 -9.16 -11.19
C GLU A 109 4.84 -7.98 -10.93
N ALA A 110 3.57 -8.13 -11.30
CA ALA A 110 2.56 -7.13 -11.02
C ALA A 110 2.40 -6.95 -9.50
N ALA A 111 2.34 -8.04 -8.73
CA ALA A 111 2.22 -7.98 -7.27
C ALA A 111 3.40 -7.22 -6.62
N ALA A 112 4.64 -7.56 -7.00
CA ALA A 112 5.84 -6.88 -6.51
C ALA A 112 5.83 -5.38 -6.83
N GLY A 113 5.35 -5.00 -8.02
CA GLY A 113 5.20 -3.59 -8.40
C GLY A 113 4.22 -2.83 -7.50
N ARG A 114 3.09 -3.46 -7.15
CA ARG A 114 2.09 -2.86 -6.24
C ARG A 114 2.63 -2.74 -4.81
N VAL A 115 3.30 -3.77 -4.32
CA VAL A 115 3.96 -3.77 -3.01
C VAL A 115 4.99 -2.63 -2.93
N ALA A 116 5.90 -2.54 -3.90
CA ALA A 116 6.92 -1.50 -3.93
C ALA A 116 6.30 -0.09 -3.95
N ALA A 117 5.23 0.12 -4.72
CA ALA A 117 4.53 1.41 -4.77
C ALA A 117 3.92 1.79 -3.41
N LEU A 118 3.24 0.85 -2.74
CA LEU A 118 2.64 1.08 -1.42
C LEU A 118 3.70 1.34 -0.34
N LEU A 119 4.80 0.58 -0.35
CA LEU A 119 5.91 0.79 0.58
C LEU A 119 6.62 2.12 0.33
N ALA A 120 6.69 2.57 -0.93
CA ALA A 120 7.30 3.85 -1.30
C ALA A 120 6.50 5.05 -0.80
N THR A 121 5.16 4.99 -0.81
CA THR A 121 4.31 6.09 -0.31
C THR A 121 4.07 6.02 1.20
N GLY A 122 4.18 4.82 1.80
CA GLY A 122 3.84 4.57 3.19
C GLY A 122 2.33 4.43 3.43
N ASP A 123 1.52 4.42 2.36
CA ASP A 123 0.08 4.23 2.46
C ASP A 123 -0.25 2.77 2.80
N LEU A 124 -1.29 2.57 3.61
CA LEU A 124 -1.78 1.23 3.99
C LEU A 124 -0.65 0.30 4.46
N GLN A 125 0.32 0.85 5.21
CA GLN A 125 1.56 0.18 5.54
C GLN A 125 1.37 -1.23 6.14
N PRO A 126 0.46 -1.47 7.12
CA PRO A 126 0.25 -2.83 7.62
C PRO A 126 -0.19 -3.81 6.54
N GLN A 127 -1.09 -3.40 5.64
CA GLN A 127 -1.60 -4.23 4.55
C GLN A 127 -0.54 -4.45 3.46
N ALA A 128 0.25 -3.42 3.15
CA ALA A 128 1.36 -3.51 2.22
C ALA A 128 2.44 -4.48 2.71
N LEU A 129 2.77 -4.44 4.01
CA LEU A 129 3.73 -5.35 4.63
C LEU A 129 3.20 -6.79 4.73
N ASP A 130 1.91 -6.98 4.97
CA ASP A 130 1.30 -8.32 4.91
C ASP A 130 1.35 -8.88 3.47
N LEU A 131 0.99 -8.09 2.47
CA LEU A 131 1.07 -8.49 1.06
C LEU A 131 2.51 -8.82 0.66
N PHE A 132 3.48 -7.98 1.06
CA PHE A 132 4.90 -8.26 0.92
C PHE A 132 5.27 -9.60 1.55
N GLY A 133 4.88 -9.82 2.80
CA GLY A 133 5.19 -11.03 3.55
C GLY A 133 4.61 -12.30 2.95
N ARG A 134 3.43 -12.24 2.31
CA ARG A 134 2.87 -13.35 1.54
C ARG A 134 3.61 -13.56 0.21
N LEU A 135 3.93 -12.49 -0.51
CA LEU A 135 4.63 -12.54 -1.79
C LEU A 135 6.01 -13.22 -1.65
N VAL A 136 6.82 -12.81 -0.66
CA VAL A 136 8.20 -13.32 -0.52
C VAL A 136 8.31 -14.74 0.04
N ARG A 137 7.19 -15.41 0.35
CA ARG A 137 7.22 -16.84 0.72
C ARG A 137 7.59 -17.73 -0.46
N THR A 138 7.32 -17.31 -1.69
CA THR A 138 7.69 -18.05 -2.89
C THR A 138 9.07 -17.60 -3.41
N PRO A 139 9.87 -18.50 -4.02
CA PRO A 139 11.13 -18.11 -4.67
C PRO A 139 10.93 -17.02 -5.72
N ASP A 140 9.90 -17.16 -6.56
CA ASP A 140 9.61 -16.21 -7.64
C ASP A 140 9.22 -14.83 -7.07
N GLY A 141 8.47 -14.79 -5.98
CA GLY A 141 8.13 -13.53 -5.31
C GLY A 141 9.33 -12.83 -4.68
N ARG A 142 10.32 -13.59 -4.17
CA ARG A 142 11.59 -13.02 -3.70
C ARG A 142 12.41 -12.43 -4.84
N ARG A 143 12.49 -13.13 -5.98
CA ARG A 143 13.14 -12.62 -7.18
C ARG A 143 12.47 -11.34 -7.68
N ALA A 144 11.14 -11.34 -7.82
CA ALA A 144 10.39 -10.17 -8.26
C ALA A 144 10.61 -8.96 -7.34
N MET A 145 10.60 -9.17 -6.01
CA MET A 145 10.90 -8.08 -5.07
C MET A 145 12.37 -7.64 -5.13
N ALA A 146 13.32 -8.55 -5.34
CA ALA A 146 14.72 -8.20 -5.52
C ALA A 146 14.93 -7.29 -6.73
N GLU A 147 14.26 -7.57 -7.85
CA GLU A 147 14.25 -6.70 -9.04
C GLU A 147 13.66 -5.32 -8.74
N ARG A 148 12.63 -5.22 -7.90
CA ARG A 148 12.12 -3.92 -7.42
C ARG A 148 13.17 -3.17 -6.62
N TYR A 149 13.86 -3.83 -5.69
CA TYR A 149 14.90 -3.21 -4.88
C TYR A 149 16.11 -2.77 -5.71
N ALA A 150 16.45 -3.51 -6.77
CA ALA A 150 17.52 -3.16 -7.72
C ALA A 150 17.15 -2.01 -8.67
N ALA A 151 15.85 -1.77 -8.91
CA ALA A 151 15.41 -0.66 -9.73
C ALA A 151 15.78 0.70 -9.11
N ALA A 152 16.15 1.66 -9.96
CA ALA A 152 16.53 3.01 -9.53
C ALA A 152 15.43 3.67 -8.69
N GLY A 153 15.83 4.26 -7.56
CA GLY A 153 14.91 4.97 -6.67
C GLY A 153 15.52 5.29 -5.31
N HIS A 154 14.79 6.03 -4.48
CA HIS A 154 15.15 6.31 -3.08
C HIS A 154 14.13 5.74 -2.08
N TRP A 155 13.16 4.98 -2.56
CA TRP A 155 12.09 4.41 -1.73
C TRP A 155 12.59 3.25 -0.84
N GLN A 156 13.72 2.65 -1.22
CA GLN A 156 14.43 1.61 -0.48
C GLN A 156 14.78 2.08 0.95
N VAL A 157 15.18 3.35 1.09
CA VAL A 157 15.59 3.94 2.38
C VAL A 157 14.48 3.83 3.43
N ASN A 158 13.22 4.03 3.05
CA ASN A 158 12.11 3.98 3.99
C ASN A 158 11.52 2.58 4.13
N SER A 159 11.67 1.73 3.11
CA SER A 159 11.03 0.41 3.07
C SER A 159 11.87 -0.70 3.72
N ILE A 160 13.20 -0.68 3.60
CA ILE A 160 14.07 -1.78 4.08
C ILE A 160 13.83 -2.11 5.56
N PRO A 161 13.85 -1.14 6.51
CA PRO A 161 13.68 -1.48 7.92
C PRO A 161 12.30 -2.09 8.22
N LEU A 162 11.26 -1.58 7.57
CA LEU A 162 9.88 -2.02 7.75
C LEU A 162 9.65 -3.42 7.14
N ALA A 163 10.14 -3.63 5.92
CA ALA A 163 10.03 -4.89 5.21
C ALA A 163 10.82 -6.00 5.92
N ALA A 164 12.03 -5.69 6.40
CA ALA A 164 12.85 -6.63 7.18
C ALA A 164 12.17 -7.08 8.48
N ALA A 165 11.45 -6.17 9.14
CA ALA A 165 10.71 -6.49 10.36
C ALA A 165 9.41 -7.28 10.12
N ALA A 166 8.87 -7.25 8.89
CA ALA A 166 7.60 -7.91 8.54
C ALA A 166 7.73 -9.41 8.22
N VAL A 167 8.95 -9.91 8.00
CA VAL A 167 9.21 -11.29 7.58
C VAL A 167 10.38 -11.89 8.36
N THR A 168 10.66 -13.18 8.15
CA THR A 168 11.80 -13.82 8.80
C THR A 168 13.13 -13.30 8.23
N PRO A 169 14.21 -13.28 9.03
CA PRO A 169 15.54 -12.87 8.59
C PRO A 169 16.02 -13.61 7.33
N ASP A 170 15.77 -14.91 7.24
CA ASP A 170 16.15 -15.73 6.08
C ASP A 170 15.46 -15.28 4.77
N LEU A 171 14.15 -15.00 4.83
CA LEU A 171 13.38 -14.56 3.65
C LEU A 171 13.84 -13.18 3.18
N PHE A 172 14.01 -12.24 4.11
CA PHE A 172 14.45 -10.89 3.75
C PHE A 172 15.89 -10.89 3.25
N ALA A 173 16.78 -11.65 3.89
CA ALA A 173 18.17 -11.78 3.47
C ALA A 173 18.29 -12.34 2.05
N ASP A 174 17.44 -13.30 1.66
CA ASP A 174 17.40 -13.83 0.29
C ASP A 174 16.97 -12.74 -0.72
N VAL A 175 15.95 -11.93 -0.41
CA VAL A 175 15.57 -10.78 -1.27
C VAL A 175 16.73 -9.79 -1.43
N MET A 176 17.41 -9.44 -0.34
CA MET A 176 18.53 -8.48 -0.38
C MET A 176 19.75 -9.04 -1.11
N GLN A 177 20.07 -10.32 -0.90
CA GLN A 177 21.14 -10.99 -1.63
C GLN A 177 20.87 -10.95 -3.14
N GLN A 178 19.67 -11.34 -3.57
CA GLN A 178 19.29 -11.32 -4.98
C GLN A 178 19.29 -9.91 -5.57
N ALA A 179 18.92 -8.89 -4.78
CA ALA A 179 18.98 -7.50 -5.23
C ALA A 179 20.44 -7.05 -5.46
N LEU A 180 21.36 -7.41 -4.56
CA LEU A 180 22.79 -7.10 -4.72
C LEU A 180 23.42 -7.87 -5.88
N GLU A 181 23.00 -9.11 -6.14
CA GLU A 181 23.39 -9.87 -7.35
C GLU A 181 22.91 -9.21 -8.65
N LEU A 182 21.90 -8.33 -8.57
CA LEU A 182 21.38 -7.50 -9.67
C LEU A 182 21.99 -6.09 -9.67
N ASP A 183 23.14 -5.89 -9.00
CA ASP A 183 23.86 -4.61 -8.89
C ASP A 183 23.03 -3.46 -8.27
N ALA A 184 22.15 -3.78 -7.30
CA ALA A 184 21.34 -2.79 -6.62
C ALA A 184 22.18 -1.75 -5.83
N ASP A 185 21.93 -0.46 -6.05
CA ASP A 185 22.48 0.64 -5.26
C ASP A 185 21.68 0.84 -3.96
N LEU A 186 21.89 -0.08 -3.02
CA LEU A 186 21.21 -0.06 -1.72
C LEU A 186 21.95 0.80 -0.70
N PRO A 187 21.24 1.50 0.21
CA PRO A 187 21.86 2.35 1.22
C PRO A 187 22.73 1.55 2.18
N CYS A 188 24.05 1.58 1.93
CA CYS A 188 25.03 0.74 2.63
C CYS A 188 24.97 0.88 4.17
N GLY A 189 24.77 2.10 4.68
CA GLY A 189 24.60 2.33 6.11
C GLY A 189 23.41 1.61 6.74
N GLN A 190 22.31 1.41 5.99
CA GLN A 190 21.15 0.65 6.43
C GLN A 190 21.40 -0.85 6.37
N LEU A 191 22.06 -1.34 5.30
CA LEU A 191 22.43 -2.76 5.22
C LEU A 191 23.36 -3.15 6.37
N ARG A 192 24.33 -2.30 6.72
CA ARG A 192 25.17 -2.49 7.91
C ARG A 192 24.35 -2.60 9.18
N ALA A 193 23.46 -1.63 9.43
CA ALA A 193 22.67 -1.58 10.65
C ALA A 193 21.76 -2.82 10.78
N LEU A 194 21.16 -3.26 9.66
CA LEU A 194 20.33 -4.46 9.61
C LEU A 194 21.15 -5.72 9.84
N ALA A 195 22.32 -5.85 9.20
CA ALA A 195 23.22 -6.98 9.42
C ALA A 195 23.67 -7.08 10.87
N GLU A 196 24.06 -5.96 11.49
CA GLU A 196 24.41 -5.92 12.92
C GLU A 196 23.24 -6.31 13.81
N GLN A 197 22.01 -5.93 13.46
CA GLN A 197 20.81 -6.38 14.16
C GLN A 197 20.64 -7.89 14.05
N TYR A 198 20.70 -8.46 12.85
CA TYR A 198 20.58 -9.91 12.65
C TYR A 198 21.65 -10.68 13.42
N ARG A 199 22.90 -10.21 13.45
CA ARG A 199 23.97 -10.84 14.26
C ARG A 199 23.66 -10.82 15.76
N ARG A 200 23.15 -9.69 16.29
CA ARG A 200 22.73 -9.60 17.69
C ARG A 200 21.60 -10.58 18.01
N ASP A 201 20.72 -10.83 17.05
CA ASP A 201 19.58 -11.73 17.19
C ASP A 201 19.94 -13.21 16.91
N GLY A 202 21.21 -13.52 16.61
CA GLY A 202 21.70 -14.88 16.36
C GLY A 202 21.58 -15.37 14.91
N GLU A 203 21.22 -14.48 13.99
CA GLU A 203 20.92 -14.75 12.58
C GLU A 203 22.13 -14.46 11.66
N GLU A 204 23.32 -14.89 12.07
CA GLU A 204 24.59 -14.62 11.36
C GLU A 204 24.56 -15.10 9.91
N ALA A 205 23.96 -16.27 9.66
CA ALA A 205 23.87 -16.83 8.31
C ALA A 205 23.03 -15.94 7.38
N ALA A 206 21.96 -15.32 7.88
CA ALA A 206 21.14 -14.39 7.12
C ALA A 206 21.89 -13.07 6.88
N ALA A 207 22.57 -12.54 7.91
CA ALA A 207 23.37 -11.31 7.80
C ALA A 207 24.47 -11.43 6.74
N ALA A 208 25.17 -12.57 6.69
CA ALA A 208 26.28 -12.81 5.77
C ALA A 208 25.86 -12.83 4.28
N ARG A 209 24.58 -13.07 3.96
CA ARG A 209 24.09 -13.14 2.58
C ARG A 209 24.08 -11.80 1.86
N PHE A 210 23.80 -10.71 2.57
CA PHE A 210 23.66 -9.38 1.98
C PHE A 210 24.69 -8.37 2.51
N TRP A 211 25.49 -8.75 3.51
CA TRP A 211 26.49 -7.86 4.09
C TRP A 211 27.83 -8.58 4.34
N PRO A 212 28.81 -8.46 3.43
CA PRO A 212 30.11 -9.12 3.57
C PRO A 212 31.05 -8.45 4.59
N GLY A 213 30.73 -7.24 5.08
CA GLY A 213 31.51 -6.56 6.11
C GLY A 213 31.83 -5.10 5.82
N ASP A 214 31.89 -4.72 4.54
CA ASP A 214 32.40 -3.42 4.11
C ASP A 214 31.44 -2.69 3.15
N CYS A 215 31.44 -1.36 3.19
CA CYS A 215 30.84 -0.52 2.14
C CYS A 215 31.86 -0.28 1.02
N PRO A 216 31.45 -0.28 -0.25
CA PRO A 216 32.26 0.34 -1.29
C PRO A 216 32.48 1.83 -0.96
N ALA A 217 33.70 2.30 -1.19
CA ALA A 217 34.18 3.66 -0.87
C ALA A 217 33.65 4.73 -1.84
#